data_AF-A0A1F5EA15-F1
#
_entry.id   AF-A0A1F5EA15-F1
#
_cell.length_a   1.000
_cell.length_b   1.000
_cell.length_c   1.000
_cell.angle_alpha   90.00
_cell.angle_beta   90.00
_cell.angle_gamma   90.00
#
_symmetry.space_group_name_H-M   'P 1'
#
loop_
_entity.id
_entity.type
_entity.pdbx_description
1 polymer ?
#
loop_
_entity_poly.entity_id
_entity_poly.type
_entity_poly.pdbx_seq_one_letter_code
_entity_poly.pdbx_strand_id
1 'polypeptide(L)'
;MKRKNLLFGGVLVLLLAVGYILYSPNQASEQNTSVSSAEETFTELDFSAEQLKDYYIVYENPFVIAIRTSLNNYLDGNIDTGFGDTTTAIDSSTGDDGTVYGLDSFDKEYYQSKFIVFARNEYNWGGELINIVFVDKPDKLFTAWMYKGASGYEMRGFSQNTTFGAPEMKKFNQQYAKFFRDTEHSL
;
A
#
# COMPACT_ATOMS: atom_id res chain seq x y z
N MET A 1 1.76 26.69 -39.51
CA MET A 1 1.57 25.25 -39.21
C MET A 1 1.46 25.07 -37.70
N LYS A 2 0.37 24.46 -37.22
CA LYS A 2 0.09 24.19 -35.80
C LYS A 2 0.64 22.81 -35.41
N ARG A 3 1.37 22.70 -34.30
CA ARG A 3 1.63 21.45 -33.55
C ARG A 3 1.52 21.82 -32.06
N LYS A 4 0.31 21.79 -31.50
CA LYS A 4 -0.29 20.73 -30.66
C LYS A 4 0.60 20.35 -29.47
N ASN A 5 0.27 20.96 -28.34
CA ASN A 5 0.69 20.62 -26.98
C ASN A 5 0.30 19.18 -26.66
N LEU A 6 1.22 18.38 -26.13
CA LEU A 6 0.92 17.09 -25.52
C LEU A 6 1.04 17.27 -24.00
N LEU A 7 -0.10 17.44 -23.34
CA LEU A 7 -0.22 17.35 -21.88
C LEU A 7 0.05 15.89 -21.48
N PHE A 8 1.14 15.65 -20.76
CA PHE A 8 1.33 14.41 -20.00
C PHE A 8 0.42 14.47 -18.77
N GLY A 9 -0.76 13.88 -18.89
CA GLY A 9 -1.67 13.66 -17.76
C GLY A 9 -1.21 12.44 -16.98
N GLY A 10 -0.47 12.65 -15.90
CA GLY A 10 -0.35 11.65 -14.83
C GLY A 10 -1.70 11.54 -14.14
N VAL A 11 -2.27 10.34 -14.09
CA VAL A 11 -3.48 10.06 -13.31
C VAL A 11 -3.05 9.95 -11.85
N LEU A 12 -3.11 11.07 -11.14
CA LEU A 12 -3.03 11.12 -9.68
C LEU A 12 -4.39 10.65 -9.14
N VAL A 13 -4.52 9.38 -8.76
CA VAL A 13 -5.72 8.94 -8.04
C VAL A 13 -5.67 9.56 -6.65
N LEU A 14 -6.58 10.53 -6.47
CA LEU A 14 -6.74 11.47 -5.37
C LEU A 14 -7.10 10.79 -4.04
N LEU A 15 -6.14 10.13 -3.38
CA LEU A 15 -6.24 9.87 -1.93
C LEU A 15 -5.42 10.87 -1.09
N LEU A 16 -4.62 11.72 -1.74
CA LEU A 16 -3.80 12.72 -1.04
C LEU A 16 -4.57 13.98 -0.62
N ALA A 17 -5.66 14.38 -1.29
CA ALA A 17 -6.36 15.60 -0.89
C ALA A 17 -7.14 15.47 0.42
N VAL A 18 -7.69 14.29 0.72
CA VAL A 18 -8.41 14.05 2.00
C VAL A 18 -7.41 13.91 3.15
N GLY A 19 -6.26 13.26 2.92
CA GLY A 19 -5.18 13.15 3.91
C GLY A 19 -4.50 14.49 4.21
N TYR A 20 -4.21 15.31 3.19
CA TYR A 20 -3.49 16.57 3.37
C TYR A 20 -4.35 17.69 4.00
N ILE A 21 -5.66 17.71 3.74
CA ILE A 21 -6.58 18.67 4.40
C ILE A 21 -6.75 18.33 5.91
N LEU A 22 -6.60 17.07 6.30
CA LEU A 22 -6.58 16.65 7.71
C LEU A 22 -5.19 16.76 8.37
N TYR A 23 -4.12 16.90 7.58
CA TYR A 23 -2.74 17.06 8.04
C TYR A 23 -2.28 18.52 7.85
N SER A 24 -3.00 19.46 8.47
CA SER A 24 -2.48 20.81 8.65
C SER A 24 -1.83 20.87 10.04
N PRO A 25 -0.49 21.01 10.17
CA PRO A 25 0.15 21.13 11.47
C PRO A 25 -0.09 22.55 12.00
N ASN A 26 -1.24 22.75 12.62
CA ASN A 26 -1.51 23.96 13.37
C ASN A 26 -1.13 23.76 14.84
N GLN A 27 -0.03 24.39 15.19
CA GLN A 27 0.33 24.94 16.50
C GLN A 27 0.65 23.92 17.59
N ALA A 28 1.94 23.87 17.92
CA ALA A 28 2.41 23.52 19.24
C ALA A 28 1.76 24.46 20.27
N SER A 29 0.87 23.92 21.10
CA SER A 29 0.67 24.41 22.46
C SER A 29 0.87 23.23 23.40
N GLU A 30 1.94 23.32 24.19
CA GLU A 30 2.15 22.47 25.35
C GLU A 30 1.01 22.71 26.34
N GLN A 31 0.11 21.74 26.50
CA GLN A 31 -0.67 21.61 27.72
C GLN A 31 -0.65 20.16 28.18
N ASN A 32 0.13 19.94 29.24
CA ASN A 32 -0.04 18.82 30.15
C ASN A 32 -1.52 18.73 30.55
N THR A 33 -2.19 17.67 30.11
CA THR A 33 -3.47 17.27 30.68
C THR A 33 -3.50 15.75 30.67
N SER A 34 -3.66 15.17 31.86
CA SER A 34 -3.93 13.75 32.06
C SER A 34 -5.14 13.33 31.23
N VAL A 35 -4.90 12.62 30.12
CA VAL A 35 -5.96 12.16 29.22
C VAL A 35 -6.59 10.90 29.79
N SER A 36 -7.78 11.09 30.34
CA SER A 36 -8.79 10.05 30.52
C SER A 36 -9.00 9.32 29.19
N SER A 37 -8.79 8.01 29.20
CA SER A 37 -8.98 7.08 28.07
C SER A 37 -10.46 6.99 27.68
N ALA A 38 -10.95 7.98 26.94
CA ALA A 38 -12.13 7.82 26.11
C ALA A 38 -11.65 7.28 24.76
N GLU A 39 -12.17 6.13 24.35
CA GLU A 39 -11.85 5.53 23.05
C GLU A 39 -12.39 6.43 21.93
N GLU A 40 -11.52 7.12 21.20
CA GLU A 40 -11.93 7.87 20.02
C GLU A 40 -12.48 6.89 18.97
N THR A 41 -13.73 7.12 18.56
CA THR A 41 -14.40 6.34 17.52
C THR A 41 -14.37 7.16 16.23
N PHE A 42 -13.66 6.67 15.22
CA PHE A 42 -13.65 7.29 13.89
C PHE A 42 -14.81 6.76 13.05
N THR A 43 -15.48 7.66 12.33
CA THR A 43 -16.57 7.31 11.42
C THR A 43 -16.01 6.73 10.13
N GLU A 44 -16.62 5.65 9.66
CA GLU A 44 -16.37 5.05 8.35
C GLU A 44 -16.57 6.09 7.24
N LEU A 45 -15.65 6.13 6.27
CA LEU A 45 -15.74 7.05 5.14
C LEU A 45 -16.78 6.55 4.15
N ASP A 46 -17.70 7.44 3.76
CA ASP A 46 -18.61 7.19 2.66
C ASP A 46 -17.95 7.62 1.34
N PHE A 47 -17.92 6.72 0.36
CA PHE A 47 -17.32 7.00 -0.94
C PHE A 47 -18.41 6.93 -1.99
N SER A 48 -18.41 7.90 -2.90
CA SER A 48 -19.32 7.92 -4.03
C SER A 48 -19.12 6.70 -4.93
N ALA A 49 -20.14 6.36 -5.73
CA ALA A 49 -20.05 5.28 -6.71
C ALA A 49 -18.89 5.49 -7.72
N GLU A 50 -18.58 6.76 -8.05
CA GLU A 50 -17.46 7.11 -8.93
C GLU A 50 -16.11 6.82 -8.24
N GLN A 51 -15.96 7.21 -6.97
CA GLN A 51 -14.76 6.92 -6.19
C GLN A 51 -14.55 5.41 -5.99
N LEU A 52 -15.64 4.64 -5.82
CA LEU A 52 -15.56 3.18 -5.76
C LEU A 52 -15.13 2.57 -7.09
N LYS A 53 -15.66 3.07 -8.21
CA LYS A 53 -15.25 2.62 -9.54
C LYS A 53 -13.74 2.86 -9.78
N ASP A 54 -13.26 4.04 -9.44
CA ASP A 54 -11.83 4.39 -9.55
C ASP A 54 -10.96 3.57 -8.58
N TYR A 55 -11.50 3.16 -7.45
CA TYR A 55 -10.82 2.22 -6.56
C TYR A 55 -10.73 0.82 -7.20
N TYR A 56 -11.81 0.31 -7.79
CA TYR A 56 -11.83 -1.05 -8.35
C TYR A 56 -10.95 -1.21 -9.59
N ILE A 57 -10.82 -0.19 -10.43
CA ILE A 57 -9.96 -0.26 -11.61
C ILE A 57 -8.47 -0.47 -11.25
N VAL A 58 -8.07 -0.17 -10.00
CA VAL A 58 -6.70 -0.43 -9.52
C VAL A 58 -6.38 -1.93 -9.57
N TYR A 59 -7.35 -2.80 -9.34
CA TYR A 59 -7.16 -4.25 -9.35
C TYR A 59 -7.07 -4.85 -10.76
N GLU A 60 -7.40 -4.07 -11.79
CA GLU A 60 -7.12 -4.43 -13.19
C GLU A 60 -5.68 -4.08 -13.61
N ASN A 61 -4.93 -3.35 -12.76
CA ASN A 61 -3.57 -2.95 -13.08
C ASN A 61 -2.60 -4.15 -13.01
N PRO A 62 -1.77 -4.39 -14.05
CA PRO A 62 -0.89 -5.55 -14.08
C PRO A 62 0.22 -5.54 -13.03
N PHE A 63 0.68 -4.36 -12.56
CA PHE A 63 1.62 -4.31 -11.42
C PHE A 63 0.94 -4.80 -10.13
N VAL A 64 -0.33 -4.44 -9.91
CA VAL A 64 -1.11 -4.87 -8.74
C VAL A 64 -1.40 -6.36 -8.78
N ILE A 65 -1.84 -6.88 -9.93
CA ILE A 65 -2.07 -8.32 -10.14
C ILE A 65 -0.78 -9.12 -9.90
N ALA A 66 0.36 -8.58 -10.35
CA ALA A 66 1.65 -9.23 -10.18
C ALA A 66 2.07 -9.36 -8.71
N ILE A 67 1.65 -8.46 -7.81
CA ILE A 67 1.90 -8.63 -6.35
C ILE A 67 1.35 -9.97 -5.89
N ARG A 68 0.08 -10.27 -6.20
CA ARG A 68 -0.55 -11.53 -5.79
C ARG A 68 0.15 -12.73 -6.40
N THR A 69 0.59 -12.62 -7.66
CA THR A 69 1.37 -13.66 -8.34
C THR A 69 2.70 -13.92 -7.62
N SER A 70 3.47 -12.87 -7.30
CA SER A 70 4.74 -12.99 -6.58
C SER A 70 4.55 -13.58 -5.18
N LEU A 71 3.53 -13.13 -4.43
CA LEU A 71 3.24 -13.66 -3.10
C LEU A 71 2.89 -15.15 -3.14
N ASN A 72 2.07 -15.59 -4.12
CA ASN A 72 1.75 -17.01 -4.30
C ASN A 72 3.00 -17.83 -4.66
N ASN A 73 3.83 -17.33 -5.58
CA ASN A 73 5.09 -17.98 -5.94
C ASN A 73 6.02 -18.14 -4.73
N TYR A 74 6.11 -17.12 -3.86
CA TYR A 74 6.87 -17.22 -2.62
C TYR A 74 6.30 -18.26 -1.65
N LEU A 75 4.96 -18.31 -1.49
CA LEU A 75 4.29 -19.33 -0.68
C LEU A 75 4.53 -20.75 -1.19
N ASP A 76 4.56 -20.92 -2.52
CA ASP A 76 4.82 -22.19 -3.21
C ASP A 76 6.31 -22.55 -3.27
N GLY A 77 7.21 -21.65 -2.84
CA GLY A 77 8.66 -21.84 -2.90
C GLY A 77 9.27 -21.65 -4.30
N ASN A 78 8.52 -21.11 -5.25
CA ASN A 78 8.97 -20.82 -6.62
C ASN A 78 9.53 -19.39 -6.72
N ILE A 79 10.67 -19.14 -6.10
CA ILE A 79 11.28 -17.80 -6.06
C ILE A 79 11.92 -17.35 -7.40
N ASP A 80 12.09 -18.27 -8.35
CA ASP A 80 12.62 -17.96 -9.69
C ASP A 80 11.59 -17.26 -10.59
N THR A 81 10.32 -17.17 -10.16
CA THR A 81 9.23 -16.58 -10.94
C THR A 81 8.58 -15.42 -10.19
N GLY A 82 8.41 -14.27 -10.86
CA GLY A 82 7.71 -13.11 -10.29
C GLY A 82 8.56 -12.27 -9.33
N PHE A 83 9.86 -12.57 -9.23
CA PHE A 83 10.85 -11.78 -8.50
C PHE A 83 11.95 -11.34 -9.47
N GLY A 84 12.48 -10.14 -9.26
CA GLY A 84 13.64 -9.68 -10.04
C GLY A 84 14.91 -10.40 -9.59
N ASP A 85 16.02 -10.17 -10.31
CA ASP A 85 17.34 -10.77 -10.04
C ASP A 85 17.97 -10.39 -8.68
N THR A 86 17.23 -9.66 -7.84
CA THR A 86 17.67 -9.21 -6.52
C THR A 86 16.92 -9.96 -5.43
N THR A 87 17.64 -10.47 -4.43
CA THR A 87 17.02 -11.08 -3.24
C THR A 87 16.35 -10.05 -2.32
N THR A 88 16.42 -8.75 -2.61
CA THR A 88 15.86 -7.66 -1.80
C THR A 88 14.35 -7.77 -1.54
N ALA A 89 13.59 -8.42 -2.44
CA ALA A 89 12.18 -8.70 -2.19
C ALA A 89 11.97 -9.82 -1.15
N ILE A 90 12.94 -10.72 -0.99
CA ILE A 90 12.82 -11.96 -0.22
C ILE A 90 13.60 -11.87 1.10
N ASP A 91 14.91 -11.62 1.02
CA ASP A 91 15.82 -11.71 2.16
C ASP A 91 15.47 -10.71 3.26
N SER A 92 15.35 -11.23 4.48
CA SER A 92 15.14 -10.43 5.67
C SER A 92 16.29 -9.46 5.89
N SER A 93 15.97 -8.16 5.99
CA SER A 93 16.93 -7.13 6.40
C SER A 93 16.24 -5.97 7.11
N THR A 94 17.03 -5.20 7.86
CA THR A 94 16.56 -3.99 8.55
C THR A 94 17.45 -2.82 8.14
N GLY A 95 16.84 -1.74 7.66
CA GLY A 95 17.53 -0.50 7.33
C GLY A 95 17.94 0.27 8.58
N ASP A 96 18.86 1.23 8.40
CA ASP A 96 19.33 2.10 9.48
C ASP A 96 18.21 2.96 10.09
N ASP A 97 17.13 3.19 9.33
CA ASP A 97 15.91 3.88 9.74
C ASP A 97 14.92 2.99 10.50
N GLY A 98 15.28 1.72 10.73
CA GLY A 98 14.41 0.72 11.36
C GLY A 98 13.37 0.13 10.42
N THR A 99 13.38 0.47 9.13
CA THR A 99 12.49 -0.14 8.14
C THR A 99 12.84 -1.61 7.97
N VAL A 100 11.83 -2.48 8.03
CA VAL A 100 11.97 -3.93 7.87
C VAL A 100 11.68 -4.30 6.42
N TYR A 101 12.59 -5.01 5.77
CA TYR A 101 12.57 -5.38 4.37
C TYR A 101 12.55 -6.90 4.18
N GLY A 102 12.09 -7.34 3.02
CA GLY A 102 12.08 -8.74 2.60
C GLY A 102 10.86 -9.51 3.11
N LEU A 103 10.36 -10.42 2.29
CA LEU A 103 9.26 -11.31 2.66
C LEU A 103 9.62 -12.25 3.83
N ASP A 104 10.90 -12.62 3.98
CA ASP A 104 11.35 -13.48 5.08
C ASP A 104 11.27 -12.80 6.46
N SER A 105 11.05 -11.49 6.51
CA SER A 105 10.93 -10.74 7.77
C SER A 105 9.55 -10.83 8.43
N PHE A 106 8.55 -11.40 7.75
CA PHE A 106 7.17 -11.40 8.25
C PHE A 106 6.52 -12.78 8.19
N ASP A 107 5.47 -12.96 8.99
CA ASP A 107 4.70 -14.21 9.01
C ASP A 107 4.05 -14.47 7.64
N LYS A 108 4.17 -15.70 7.13
CA LYS A 108 3.56 -16.09 5.85
C LYS A 108 2.04 -15.93 5.81
N GLU A 109 1.39 -15.90 6.97
CA GLU A 109 -0.05 -15.64 7.10
C GLU A 109 -0.48 -14.30 6.46
N TYR A 110 0.38 -13.28 6.49
CA TYR A 110 0.09 -12.03 5.76
C TYR A 110 -0.08 -12.30 4.27
N TYR A 111 0.79 -13.12 3.67
CA TYR A 111 0.80 -13.34 2.23
C TYR A 111 -0.34 -14.26 1.77
N GLN A 112 -0.86 -15.09 2.67
CA GLN A 112 -2.06 -15.89 2.44
C GLN A 112 -3.33 -15.03 2.45
N SER A 113 -3.33 -13.94 3.23
CA SER A 113 -4.43 -12.98 3.26
C SER A 113 -4.56 -12.24 1.93
N LYS A 114 -5.80 -11.87 1.61
CA LYS A 114 -6.07 -10.83 0.60
C LYS A 114 -5.47 -9.49 1.03
N PHE A 115 -5.26 -8.57 0.09
CA PHE A 115 -4.82 -7.21 0.37
C PHE A 115 -5.70 -6.16 -0.29
N ILE A 116 -5.73 -4.99 0.34
CA ILE A 116 -6.24 -3.76 -0.25
C ILE A 116 -5.09 -2.87 -0.73
N VAL A 117 -5.28 -2.20 -1.86
CA VAL A 117 -4.32 -1.19 -2.33
C VAL A 117 -4.67 0.16 -1.70
N PHE A 118 -3.74 0.70 -0.92
CA PHE A 118 -3.88 2.02 -0.30
C PHE A 118 -3.41 3.14 -1.22
N ALA A 119 -2.24 2.97 -1.84
CA ALA A 119 -1.67 3.98 -2.71
C ALA A 119 -0.73 3.36 -3.73
N ARG A 120 -0.55 4.05 -4.87
CA ARG A 120 0.39 3.70 -5.93
C ARG A 120 1.16 4.94 -6.34
N ASN A 121 2.47 4.81 -6.47
CA ASN A 121 3.34 5.89 -6.90
C ASN A 121 4.36 5.35 -7.91
N GLU A 122 4.58 6.08 -9.01
CA GLU A 122 5.72 5.81 -9.87
C GLU A 122 7.02 6.02 -9.08
N TYR A 123 7.99 5.14 -9.29
CA TYR A 123 9.27 5.22 -8.60
C TYR A 123 10.34 5.82 -9.49
N ASN A 124 11.16 6.72 -8.94
CA ASN A 124 12.21 7.41 -9.70
C ASN A 124 13.27 6.47 -10.28
N TRP A 125 13.41 5.27 -9.71
CA TRP A 125 14.30 4.20 -10.22
C TRP A 125 13.58 3.19 -11.12
N GLY A 126 12.36 3.53 -11.56
CA GLY A 126 11.50 2.74 -12.42
C GLY A 126 10.58 1.79 -11.66
N GLY A 127 9.50 1.39 -12.32
CA GLY A 127 8.43 0.61 -11.70
C GLY A 127 7.51 1.45 -10.82
N GLU A 128 6.76 0.78 -9.96
CA GLU A 128 5.78 1.38 -9.05
C GLU A 128 6.02 0.92 -7.62
N LEU A 129 5.88 1.85 -6.67
CA LEU A 129 5.71 1.54 -5.25
C LEU A 129 4.22 1.45 -4.96
N ILE A 130 3.78 0.29 -4.51
CA ILE A 130 2.38 -0.02 -4.24
C ILE A 130 2.25 -0.29 -2.74
N ASN A 131 1.53 0.58 -2.05
CA ASN A 131 1.25 0.44 -0.64
C ASN A 131 0.00 -0.44 -0.45
N ILE A 132 0.12 -1.51 0.32
CA ILE A 132 -0.94 -2.48 0.55
C ILE A 132 -1.16 -2.74 2.05
N VAL A 133 -2.37 -3.14 2.40
CA VAL A 133 -2.73 -3.62 3.75
C VAL A 133 -3.40 -4.98 3.61
N PHE A 134 -2.96 -5.97 4.39
CA PHE A 134 -3.55 -7.30 4.37
C PHE A 134 -4.87 -7.32 5.16
N VAL A 135 -5.89 -7.95 4.59
CA VAL A 135 -7.27 -7.94 5.10
C VAL A 135 -7.42 -8.69 6.42
N ASP A 136 -6.82 -9.87 6.55
CA ASP A 136 -6.97 -10.71 7.74
C ASP A 136 -6.11 -10.20 8.91
N LYS A 137 -5.07 -9.40 8.61
CA LYS A 137 -4.16 -8.79 9.58
C LYS A 137 -3.86 -7.33 9.19
N PRO A 138 -4.82 -6.41 9.32
CA PRO A 138 -4.69 -5.04 8.84
C PRO A 138 -3.94 -4.15 9.85
N ASP A 139 -2.81 -4.64 10.38
CA ASP A 139 -2.07 -3.99 11.45
C ASP A 139 -0.83 -3.23 10.96
N LYS A 140 -0.47 -3.38 9.68
CA LYS A 140 0.68 -2.75 9.04
C LYS A 140 0.35 -2.33 7.61
N LEU A 141 1.01 -1.25 7.18
CA LEU A 141 1.12 -0.87 5.77
C LEU A 141 2.40 -1.48 5.20
N PHE A 142 2.32 -2.09 4.04
CA PHE A 142 3.46 -2.68 3.33
C PHE A 142 3.68 -1.95 2.02
N THR A 143 4.93 -1.86 1.57
CA THR A 143 5.30 -1.35 0.25
C THR A 143 5.82 -2.50 -0.59
N ALA A 144 5.19 -2.74 -1.74
CA ALA A 144 5.72 -3.60 -2.79
C ALA A 144 6.32 -2.73 -3.90
N TRP A 145 7.59 -2.94 -4.22
CA TRP A 145 8.22 -2.34 -5.40
C TRP A 145 8.09 -3.29 -6.59
N MET A 146 7.21 -2.93 -7.51
CA MET A 146 6.90 -3.73 -8.69
C MET A 146 7.56 -3.12 -9.93
N TYR A 147 8.20 -3.96 -10.73
CA TYR A 147 8.93 -3.55 -11.93
C TYR A 147 8.41 -4.32 -13.15
N LYS A 148 8.48 -3.69 -14.34
CA LYS A 148 8.20 -4.36 -15.61
C LYS A 148 9.52 -4.78 -16.24
N GLY A 149 9.92 -6.02 -15.97
CA GLY A 149 11.09 -6.67 -16.57
C GLY A 149 10.82 -7.18 -17.98
N ALA A 150 11.83 -7.83 -18.57
CA ALA A 150 11.72 -8.41 -19.91
C ALA A 150 10.73 -9.59 -19.98
N SER A 151 10.63 -10.36 -18.90
CA SER A 151 9.79 -11.56 -18.80
C SER A 151 8.39 -11.31 -18.24
N GLY A 152 8.07 -10.06 -17.87
CA GLY A 152 6.80 -9.70 -17.26
C GLY A 152 6.94 -8.72 -16.11
N TYR A 153 6.04 -8.82 -15.14
CA TYR A 153 6.03 -7.99 -13.94
C TYR A 153 6.66 -8.76 -12.79
N GLU A 154 7.54 -8.11 -12.04
CA GLU A 154 8.36 -8.74 -11.01
C GLU A 154 8.43 -7.85 -9.76
N MET A 155 8.44 -8.47 -8.59
CA MET A 155 8.68 -7.79 -7.31
C MET A 155 10.19 -7.67 -7.08
N ARG A 156 10.66 -6.44 -6.90
CA ARG A 156 12.08 -6.15 -6.63
C ARG A 156 12.34 -5.76 -5.18
N GLY A 157 11.31 -5.39 -4.44
CA GLY A 157 11.42 -5.05 -3.04
C GLY A 157 10.09 -5.24 -2.33
N PHE A 158 10.17 -5.60 -1.05
CA PHE A 158 9.04 -5.67 -0.15
C PHE A 158 9.47 -5.11 1.20
N SER A 159 8.68 -4.26 1.81
CA SER A 159 9.01 -3.69 3.13
C SER A 159 7.78 -3.27 3.91
N GLN A 160 7.95 -3.13 5.23
CA GLN A 160 6.99 -2.41 6.04
C GLN A 160 7.11 -0.91 5.77
N ASN A 161 5.99 -0.25 5.49
CA ASN A 161 5.90 1.19 5.45
C ASN A 161 5.69 1.73 6.87
N THR A 162 6.67 2.45 7.39
CA THR A 162 6.68 2.99 8.77
C THR A 162 5.94 4.32 8.91
N THR A 163 5.32 4.83 7.83
CA THR A 163 4.54 6.09 7.86
C THR A 163 3.34 6.01 8.80
N PHE A 164 2.75 4.82 8.97
CA PHE A 164 1.60 4.60 9.84
C PHE A 164 2.02 3.77 11.06
N GLY A 165 1.99 4.38 12.24
CA GLY A 165 2.11 3.68 13.51
C GLY A 165 0.80 2.98 13.89
N ALA A 166 0.80 2.31 15.05
CA ALA A 166 -0.39 1.62 15.55
C ALA A 166 -1.63 2.53 15.70
N PRO A 167 -1.52 3.78 16.20
CA PRO A 167 -2.67 4.70 16.25
C PRO A 167 -3.24 5.03 14.88
N GLU A 168 -2.37 5.28 13.89
CA GLU A 168 -2.78 5.63 12.54
C GLU A 168 -3.40 4.42 11.82
N MET A 169 -2.86 3.21 12.03
CA MET A 169 -3.46 1.98 11.53
C MET A 169 -4.83 1.71 12.17
N LYS A 170 -5.03 1.98 13.47
CA LYS A 170 -6.35 1.87 14.12
C LYS A 170 -7.37 2.79 13.44
N LYS A 171 -6.99 4.04 13.19
CA LYS A 171 -7.83 5.01 12.47
C LYS A 171 -8.11 4.56 11.04
N PHE A 172 -7.10 4.08 10.33
CA PHE A 172 -7.24 3.54 8.98
C PHE A 172 -8.26 2.40 8.93
N ASN A 173 -8.16 1.44 9.82
CA ASN A 173 -9.07 0.29 9.85
C ASN A 173 -10.52 0.68 10.10
N GLN A 174 -10.77 1.72 10.90
CA GLN A 174 -12.11 2.24 11.12
C GLN A 174 -12.64 3.02 9.92
N GLN A 175 -11.82 3.88 9.31
CA GLN A 175 -12.22 4.73 8.19
C GLN A 175 -12.45 3.95 6.88
N TYR A 176 -11.69 2.87 6.68
CA TYR A 176 -11.67 2.07 5.44
C TYR A 176 -12.33 0.69 5.61
N ALA A 177 -13.11 0.50 6.70
CA ALA A 177 -13.72 -0.78 7.09
C ALA A 177 -14.45 -1.51 5.94
N LYS A 178 -15.17 -0.80 5.06
CA LYS A 178 -15.83 -1.40 3.89
C LYS A 178 -14.90 -2.13 2.93
N PHE A 179 -13.67 -1.65 2.73
CA PHE A 179 -12.76 -2.25 1.76
C PHE A 179 -12.19 -3.58 2.27
N PHE A 180 -12.04 -3.72 3.59
CA PHE A 180 -11.68 -5.00 4.21
C PHE A 180 -12.80 -6.04 4.14
N ARG A 181 -14.04 -5.60 3.91
CA ARG A 181 -15.19 -6.48 3.70
C ARG A 181 -15.44 -6.79 2.23
N ASP A 182 -14.72 -6.14 1.31
CA ASP A 182 -14.84 -6.36 -0.13
C ASP A 182 -14.08 -7.60 -0.55
N THR A 183 -14.77 -8.73 -0.59
CA THR A 183 -14.18 -10.02 -0.98
C THR A 183 -14.15 -10.24 -2.49
N GLU A 184 -14.83 -9.41 -3.27
CA GLU A 184 -14.95 -9.56 -4.74
C GLU A 184 -13.71 -9.00 -5.44
N HIS A 185 -13.23 -7.83 -5.00
CA HIS A 185 -12.16 -7.09 -5.69
C HIS A 185 -10.80 -7.20 -5.00
N SER A 186 -10.77 -7.50 -3.69
CA SER A 186 -9.49 -7.70 -2.99
C SER A 186 -8.79 -8.96 -3.51
N LEU A 187 -7.47 -8.81 -3.73
CA LEU A 187 -6.58 -9.87 -4.24
C LEU A 187 -5.85 -10.55 -3.12
#